data_AF-A0A1U7TY70-F1
#
_entry.id   AF-A0A1U7TY70-F1
#
_cell.length_a   1.000
_cell.length_b   1.000
_cell.length_c   1.000
_cell.angle_alpha   90.00
_cell.angle_beta   90.00
_cell.angle_gamma   90.00
#
_symmetry.space_group_name_H-M   'P 1'
#
loop_
_entity.id
_entity.type
_entity.pdbx_description
1 polymer ?
#
loop_
_entity_poly.entity_id
_entity_poly.type
_entity_poly.pdbx_seq_one_letter_code
_entity_poly.pdbx_strand_id
1 'polypeptide(L)'
;MDQTQRRILGQPLLGSTSQPPKRTTMISFFSKVSWKPRFRKREPLKNVLSVLAERARDPNAKKRSTAIRGLGTMAREAPDKVRKYKKTILDLLVHGLYDPVSSEVIHESMKTLTIILGKTQGKGLGSFFTDITLQTRTFLDDACRTTFRACSPYLKPRKEYSFQSEEDQRNPKLCRQLSHCHPELLQFFYANKIL
;
A
#
# COMPACT_ATOMS: atom_id res chain seq x y z
N MET A 1 28.02 -62.08 28.90
CA MET A 1 27.33 -63.06 29.76
C MET A 1 27.80 -62.74 31.17
N ASP A 2 27.11 -61.95 31.98
CA ASP A 2 25.79 -62.09 32.63
C ASP A 2 26.06 -62.15 34.14
N GLN A 3 25.07 -61.75 34.95
CA GLN A 3 25.01 -61.72 36.42
C GLN A 3 25.53 -60.45 37.11
N THR A 4 24.83 -59.80 38.05
CA THR A 4 23.47 -59.98 38.60
C THR A 4 23.11 -58.73 39.40
N GLN A 5 21.87 -58.27 39.23
CA GLN A 5 21.17 -57.28 40.05
C GLN A 5 21.04 -57.69 41.52
N ARG A 6 21.21 -56.73 42.44
CA ARG A 6 20.48 -56.62 43.72
C ARG A 6 19.69 -55.30 43.66
N ARG A 7 18.35 -55.29 43.55
CA ARG A 7 17.34 -55.41 44.63
C ARG A 7 17.77 -54.68 45.90
N ILE A 8 16.99 -53.68 46.33
CA ILE A 8 15.97 -53.72 47.40
C ILE A 8 15.26 -52.35 47.29
N LEU A 9 13.98 -52.10 47.55
CA LEU A 9 12.75 -52.84 47.82
C LEU A 9 11.77 -51.70 48.15
N GLY A 10 10.57 -51.71 47.56
CA GLY A 10 9.55 -50.71 47.89
C GLY A 10 8.56 -50.55 46.75
N GLN A 11 7.69 -51.53 46.60
CA GLN A 11 6.61 -51.59 45.62
C GLN A 11 5.26 -51.25 46.32
N PRO A 12 4.12 -51.15 45.60
CA PRO A 12 3.36 -49.92 45.37
C PRO A 12 1.96 -49.96 46.03
N LEU A 13 1.11 -48.95 45.86
CA LEU A 13 -0.30 -49.10 45.41
C LEU A 13 -1.12 -47.79 45.50
N LEU A 14 -1.82 -47.54 44.38
CA LEU A 14 -3.14 -46.92 44.23
C LEU A 14 -3.35 -45.43 44.52
N GLY A 15 -3.71 -44.72 43.44
CA GLY A 15 -4.77 -43.72 43.48
C GLY A 15 -4.33 -42.30 43.18
N SER A 16 -4.34 -41.92 41.90
CA SER A 16 -5.08 -40.74 41.41
C SER A 16 -4.61 -40.42 39.99
N THR A 17 -5.57 -40.41 39.08
CA THR A 17 -5.47 -39.89 37.72
C THR A 17 -4.82 -38.50 37.73
N SER A 18 -3.53 -38.42 37.40
CA SER A 18 -2.85 -37.15 37.10
C SER A 18 -2.60 -37.08 35.61
N GLN A 19 -3.43 -36.26 34.96
CA GLN A 19 -3.33 -35.92 33.55
C GLN A 19 -1.91 -35.42 33.22
N PRO A 20 -1.41 -35.68 31.99
CA PRO A 20 -0.15 -35.10 31.55
C PRO A 20 -0.24 -33.58 31.63
N PRO A 21 0.84 -32.87 32.01
CA PRO A 21 0.81 -31.44 32.18
C PRO A 21 0.24 -30.82 30.91
N LYS A 22 -0.93 -30.19 31.06
CA LYS A 22 -1.54 -29.35 30.04
C LYS A 22 -0.45 -28.35 29.64
N ARG A 23 0.23 -28.63 28.53
CA ARG A 23 0.93 -27.61 27.77
C ARG A 23 -0.17 -26.66 27.37
N THR A 24 -0.34 -25.63 28.18
CA THR A 24 -1.17 -24.47 27.92
C THR A 24 -0.58 -23.77 26.70
N THR A 25 -0.81 -24.35 25.53
CA THR A 25 -0.77 -23.68 24.24
C THR A 25 -2.00 -22.79 24.21
N MET A 26 -1.92 -21.67 24.93
CA MET A 26 -2.93 -20.62 24.90
C MET A 26 -2.25 -19.28 25.12
N ILE A 27 -1.48 -18.85 24.13
CA ILE A 27 -1.36 -17.43 23.79
C ILE A 27 -1.35 -17.32 22.26
N SER A 28 -2.47 -17.66 21.62
CA SER A 28 -2.85 -16.98 20.38
C SER A 28 -3.52 -15.67 20.77
N PHE A 29 -2.71 -14.66 21.10
CA PHE A 29 -3.22 -13.33 21.42
C PHE A 29 -2.63 -12.28 20.47
N PHE A 30 -3.48 -11.98 19.48
CA PHE A 30 -3.60 -10.74 18.71
C PHE A 30 -2.65 -10.48 17.53
N SER A 31 -2.97 -11.14 16.41
CA SER A 31 -2.77 -10.66 15.03
C SER A 31 -3.75 -9.52 14.66
N LYS A 32 -3.84 -8.50 15.53
CA LYS A 32 -4.36 -7.19 15.16
C LYS A 32 -3.29 -6.19 15.49
N VAL A 33 -2.58 -5.70 14.47
CA VAL A 33 -1.75 -4.49 14.54
C VAL A 33 -2.69 -3.29 14.75
N SER A 34 -3.32 -3.25 15.92
CA SER A 34 -3.91 -2.06 16.49
C SER A 34 -2.74 -1.27 17.09
N TRP A 35 -2.22 -0.33 16.32
CA TRP A 35 -1.22 0.65 16.80
C TRP A 35 -1.77 1.58 17.90
N LYS A 36 -3.06 1.45 18.26
CA LYS A 36 -3.64 2.00 19.48
C LYS A 36 -3.36 0.96 20.60
N PRO A 37 -2.34 1.08 21.49
CA PRO A 37 -1.94 2.30 22.20
C PRO A 37 -0.42 2.34 22.54
N ARG A 38 0.45 2.90 21.68
CA ARG A 38 1.84 3.20 22.08
C ARG A 38 2.16 4.68 22.26
N PHE A 39 1.22 5.57 21.97
CA PHE A 39 1.34 7.00 22.32
C PHE A 39 0.95 7.31 23.79
N ARG A 40 1.06 6.32 24.69
CA ARG A 40 0.83 6.53 26.13
C ARG A 40 2.11 6.87 26.91
N LYS A 41 3.29 6.70 26.31
CA LYS A 41 4.56 7.28 26.79
C LYS A 41 5.04 8.28 25.75
N ARG A 42 5.18 9.56 26.14
CA ARG A 42 5.60 10.68 25.28
C ARG A 42 7.03 10.47 24.78
N GLU A 43 7.22 9.67 23.73
CA GLU A 43 8.36 9.88 22.85
C GLU A 43 8.15 11.21 22.13
N PRO A 44 9.14 12.12 22.09
CA PRO A 44 9.03 13.33 21.30
C PRO A 44 8.70 12.98 19.85
N LEU A 45 7.64 13.56 19.27
CA LEU A 45 7.22 13.27 17.89
C LEU A 45 8.34 13.50 16.86
N LYS A 46 9.33 14.33 17.18
CA LYS A 46 10.55 14.50 16.39
C LYS A 46 11.36 13.19 16.29
N ASN A 47 11.43 12.41 17.37
CA ASN A 47 12.11 11.13 17.42
C ASN A 47 11.33 10.06 16.64
N VAL A 48 10.00 10.08 16.73
CA VAL A 48 9.16 9.18 15.94
C VAL A 48 9.34 9.47 14.45
N LEU A 49 9.35 10.75 14.06
CA LEU A 49 9.58 11.13 12.67
C LEU A 49 10.97 10.70 12.18
N SER A 50 12.03 10.86 12.98
CA SER A 50 13.38 10.45 12.57
C SER A 50 13.48 8.94 12.38
N VAL A 51 12.89 8.15 13.29
CA VAL A 51 12.85 6.68 13.16
C VAL A 51 12.09 6.27 11.90
N LEU A 52 10.95 6.89 11.61
CA LEU A 52 10.19 6.60 10.39
C LEU A 52 10.97 7.02 9.13
N ALA A 53 11.67 8.15 9.16
CA ALA A 53 12.47 8.63 8.04
C ALA A 53 13.63 7.66 7.71
N GLU A 54 14.32 7.16 8.73
CA GLU A 54 15.37 6.16 8.57
C GLU A 54 14.80 4.86 7.98
N ARG A 55 13.69 4.37 8.52
CA ARG A 55 13.06 3.11 8.07
C ARG A 55 12.40 3.21 6.70
N ALA A 56 11.98 4.40 6.28
CA ALA A 56 11.47 4.65 4.93
C ALA A 56 12.53 4.48 3.85
N ARG A 57 13.82 4.45 4.22
CA ARG A 57 14.97 4.21 3.32
C ARG A 57 15.63 2.84 3.54
N ASP A 58 14.99 1.95 4.30
CA ASP A 58 15.51 0.60 4.56
C ASP A 58 15.55 -0.22 3.25
N PRO A 59 16.57 -1.09 3.03
CA PRO A 59 16.63 -1.97 1.86
C PRO A 59 15.39 -2.88 1.73
N ASN A 60 14.73 -3.21 2.84
CA ASN A 60 13.55 -4.06 2.85
C ASN A 60 12.26 -3.26 2.58
N ALA A 61 11.57 -3.59 1.48
CA ALA A 61 10.34 -2.92 1.06
C ALA A 61 9.22 -2.92 2.12
N LYS A 62 9.03 -4.02 2.85
CA LYS A 62 7.98 -4.13 3.87
C LYS A 62 8.21 -3.16 5.03
N LYS A 63 9.47 -2.94 5.39
CA LYS A 63 9.84 -1.93 6.40
C LYS A 63 9.62 -0.52 5.87
N ARG A 64 9.96 -0.23 4.60
CA ARG A 64 9.68 1.06 3.96
C ARG A 64 8.18 1.36 3.95
N SER A 65 7.36 0.43 3.44
CA SER A 65 5.89 0.51 3.43
C SER A 65 5.34 0.75 4.84
N THR A 66 5.81 0.00 5.84
CA THR A 66 5.36 0.17 7.23
C THR A 66 5.74 1.54 7.80
N ALA A 67 6.93 2.05 7.48
CA ALA A 67 7.35 3.38 7.91
C ALA A 67 6.50 4.48 7.26
N ILE A 68 6.23 4.36 5.96
CA ILE A 68 5.37 5.29 5.22
C ILE A 68 3.95 5.27 5.77
N ARG A 69 3.38 4.09 6.05
CA ARG A 69 2.10 3.95 6.75
C ARG A 69 2.13 4.64 8.12
N GLY A 70 3.24 4.53 8.84
CA GLY A 70 3.50 5.23 10.08
C GLY A 70 3.37 6.75 9.94
N LEU A 71 3.94 7.34 8.89
CA LEU A 71 3.78 8.77 8.59
C LEU A 71 2.30 9.14 8.39
N GLY A 72 1.53 8.30 7.69
CA GLY A 72 0.09 8.47 7.51
C GLY A 72 -0.70 8.42 8.83
N THR A 73 -0.34 7.52 9.74
CA THR A 73 -0.94 7.48 11.09
C THR A 73 -0.62 8.73 11.89
N MET A 74 0.64 9.18 11.89
CA MET A 74 1.05 10.42 12.54
C MET A 74 0.28 11.62 12.00
N ALA A 75 0.01 11.65 10.69
CA ALA A 75 -0.75 12.74 10.08
C ALA A 75 -2.22 12.79 10.49
N ARG A 76 -2.81 11.64 10.81
CA ARG A 76 -4.17 11.56 11.33
C ARG A 76 -4.22 11.98 12.80
N GLU A 77 -3.22 11.58 13.59
CA GLU A 77 -3.20 11.77 15.04
C GLU A 77 -2.66 13.14 15.47
N ALA A 78 -1.72 13.72 14.72
CA ALA A 78 -1.05 14.98 15.06
C ALA A 78 -0.86 15.90 13.83
N PRO A 79 -1.95 16.38 13.21
CA PRO A 79 -1.91 17.16 11.96
C PRO A 79 -1.10 18.46 12.08
N ASP A 80 -1.09 19.10 13.25
CA ASP A 80 -0.33 20.35 13.46
C ASP A 80 1.19 20.12 13.33
N LYS A 81 1.67 18.93 13.69
CA LYS A 81 3.08 18.57 13.58
C LYS A 81 3.47 18.20 12.17
N VAL A 82 2.55 17.68 11.36
CA VAL A 82 2.77 17.49 9.92
C VAL A 82 3.09 18.81 9.24
N ARG A 83 2.37 19.88 9.59
CA ARG A 83 2.64 21.21 9.01
C ARG A 83 4.06 21.68 9.30
N LYS A 84 4.57 21.42 10.52
CA LYS A 84 5.95 21.75 10.91
C LYS A 84 7.00 20.98 10.12
N TYR A 85 6.79 19.69 9.87
CA TYR A 85 7.77 18.81 9.22
C TYR A 85 7.43 18.47 7.77
N LYS A 86 6.61 19.32 7.13
CA LYS A 86 6.01 19.04 5.84
C LYS A 86 7.04 18.70 4.76
N LYS A 87 8.11 19.49 4.64
CA LYS A 87 9.15 19.30 3.63
C LYS A 87 9.79 17.92 3.74
N THR A 88 10.14 17.50 4.95
CA THR A 88 10.72 16.17 5.21
C THR A 88 9.73 15.05 4.91
N ILE A 89 8.47 15.20 5.30
CA ILE A 89 7.45 14.17 5.03
C ILE A 89 7.22 14.04 3.53
N LEU A 90 7.14 15.15 2.79
CA LEU A 90 6.97 15.12 1.33
C LEU A 90 8.19 14.51 0.63
N ASP A 91 9.41 14.80 1.07
CA ASP A 91 10.63 14.16 0.55
C ASP A 91 10.56 12.63 0.66
N LEU A 92 10.19 12.13 1.84
CA LEU A 92 10.06 10.69 2.07
C LEU A 92 8.96 10.06 1.22
N LEU A 93 7.84 10.76 1.03
CA LEU A 93 6.73 10.27 0.22
C LEU A 93 7.09 10.25 -1.26
N VAL A 94 7.71 11.32 -1.77
CA VAL A 94 8.18 11.37 -3.15
C VAL A 94 9.20 10.25 -3.38
N HIS A 95 10.14 10.03 -2.47
CA HIS A 95 11.06 8.89 -2.56
C HIS A 95 10.32 7.55 -2.63
N GLY A 96 9.27 7.36 -1.83
CA GLY A 96 8.43 6.16 -1.89
C GLY A 96 7.57 6.03 -3.16
N LEU A 97 7.21 7.13 -3.82
CA LEU A 97 6.54 7.11 -5.13
C LEU A 97 7.48 6.64 -6.23
N TYR A 98 8.76 6.99 -6.14
CA TYR A 98 9.81 6.55 -7.06
C TYR A 98 10.42 5.18 -6.68
N ASP A 99 9.79 4.40 -5.78
CA ASP A 99 10.34 3.12 -5.35
C ASP A 99 10.50 2.17 -6.56
N PRO A 100 11.72 1.75 -6.92
CA PRO A 100 11.95 1.04 -8.18
C PRO A 100 11.51 -0.43 -8.15
N VAL A 101 11.17 -0.97 -6.97
CA VAL A 101 11.06 -2.42 -6.76
C VAL A 101 9.72 -2.83 -6.16
N SER A 102 9.01 -1.94 -5.45
CA SER A 102 7.86 -2.32 -4.64
C SER A 102 6.60 -1.49 -4.88
N SER A 103 5.62 -2.12 -5.54
CA SER A 103 4.26 -1.59 -5.65
C SER A 103 3.58 -1.37 -4.29
N GLU A 104 3.94 -2.15 -3.26
CA GLU A 104 3.43 -1.95 -1.89
C GLU A 104 3.86 -0.59 -1.34
N VAL A 105 5.13 -0.21 -1.54
CA VAL A 105 5.67 1.08 -1.10
C VAL A 105 5.02 2.21 -1.89
N ILE A 106 4.88 2.08 -3.21
CA ILE A 106 4.22 3.08 -4.07
C ILE A 106 2.78 3.31 -3.62
N HIS A 107 1.99 2.23 -3.43
CA HIS A 107 0.59 2.32 -3.02
C HIS A 107 0.42 2.97 -1.64
N GLU A 108 1.25 2.58 -0.66
CA GLU A 108 1.17 3.18 0.67
C GLU A 108 1.63 4.65 0.66
N SER A 109 2.60 5.00 -0.21
CA SER A 109 3.03 6.38 -0.44
C SER A 109 1.91 7.23 -1.01
N MET A 110 1.24 6.77 -2.07
CA MET A 110 0.07 7.43 -2.67
C MET A 110 -1.04 7.64 -1.63
N LYS A 111 -1.40 6.59 -0.89
CA LYS A 111 -2.43 6.67 0.15
C LYS A 111 -2.06 7.64 1.27
N THR A 112 -0.80 7.63 1.70
CA THR A 112 -0.31 8.55 2.74
C THR A 112 -0.27 9.99 2.23
N LEU A 113 0.11 10.20 0.98
CA LEU A 113 0.10 11.49 0.34
C LEU A 113 -1.30 12.11 0.32
N THR A 114 -2.34 11.34 0.00
CA THR A 114 -3.74 11.82 0.06
C THR A 114 -4.10 12.34 1.46
N ILE A 115 -3.64 11.67 2.52
CA ILE A 115 -3.87 12.11 3.90
C ILE A 115 -3.15 13.44 4.16
N ILE A 116 -1.85 13.52 3.82
CA ILE A 116 -1.03 14.73 4.04
C ILE A 116 -1.58 15.92 3.26
N LEU A 117 -1.95 15.72 2.00
CA LEU A 117 -2.53 16.77 1.16
C LEU A 117 -3.87 17.25 1.73
N GLY A 118 -4.72 16.34 2.19
CA GLY A 118 -5.98 16.71 2.85
C GLY A 118 -5.77 17.52 4.13
N LYS A 119 -4.80 17.14 4.97
CA LYS A 119 -4.49 17.87 6.21
C LYS A 119 -3.78 19.21 5.98
N THR A 120 -3.04 19.34 4.89
CA THR A 120 -2.31 20.57 4.54
C THR A 120 -3.06 21.44 3.52
N GLN A 121 -4.26 21.03 3.09
CA GLN A 121 -5.04 21.65 2.01
C GLN A 121 -4.23 21.89 0.73
N GLY A 122 -3.22 21.04 0.46
CA GLY A 122 -2.31 21.23 -0.68
C GLY A 122 -1.47 22.51 -0.66
N LYS A 123 -1.49 23.33 0.41
CA LYS A 123 -0.78 24.62 0.46
C LYS A 123 0.71 24.43 0.68
N GLY A 124 1.56 25.11 -0.09
CA GLY A 124 3.01 25.14 0.12
C GLY A 124 3.73 23.85 -0.28
N LEU A 125 3.31 23.22 -1.40
CA LEU A 125 3.99 22.05 -1.95
C LEU A 125 5.35 22.41 -2.59
N GLY A 126 5.49 23.62 -3.12
CA GLY A 126 6.73 24.07 -3.75
C GLY A 126 7.15 23.13 -4.89
N SER A 127 8.45 22.83 -4.96
CA SER A 127 9.02 21.97 -6.01
C SER A 127 8.46 20.54 -6.02
N PHE A 128 7.99 20.01 -4.88
CA PHE A 128 7.41 18.67 -4.81
C PHE A 128 6.15 18.52 -5.66
N PHE A 129 5.48 19.62 -6.02
CA PHE A 129 4.27 19.56 -6.85
C PHE A 129 4.55 18.88 -8.19
N THR A 130 5.69 19.18 -8.82
CA THR A 130 6.06 18.59 -10.11
C THR A 130 6.30 17.09 -9.97
N ASP A 131 7.08 16.67 -8.97
CA ASP A 131 7.38 15.27 -8.71
C ASP A 131 6.14 14.43 -8.39
N ILE A 132 5.28 14.97 -7.52
CA ILE A 132 4.01 14.33 -7.12
C ILE A 132 3.11 14.17 -8.34
N THR A 133 2.95 15.25 -9.13
CA THR A 133 2.10 15.23 -10.32
C THR A 133 2.61 14.25 -11.35
N LEU A 134 3.92 14.25 -11.61
CA LEU A 134 4.56 13.35 -12.56
C LEU A 134 4.33 11.89 -12.17
N GLN A 135 4.67 11.51 -10.93
CA GLN A 135 4.53 10.13 -10.47
C GLN A 135 3.07 9.67 -10.38
N THR A 136 2.18 10.54 -9.92
CA THR A 136 0.74 10.22 -9.87
C THR A 136 0.20 9.96 -11.27
N ARG A 137 0.58 10.79 -12.26
CA ARG A 137 0.18 10.60 -13.65
C ARG A 137 0.71 9.28 -14.19
N THR A 138 2.00 9.00 -14.05
CA THR A 138 2.60 7.75 -14.55
C THR A 138 1.92 6.52 -13.95
N PHE A 139 1.62 6.55 -12.66
CA PHE A 139 0.91 5.47 -11.98
C PHE A 139 -0.52 5.28 -12.51
N LEU A 140 -1.25 6.38 -12.71
CA LEU A 140 -2.61 6.33 -13.27
C LEU A 140 -2.61 5.83 -14.72
N ASP A 141 -1.69 6.33 -15.55
CA ASP A 141 -1.56 5.91 -16.95
C ASP A 141 -1.26 4.39 -17.04
N ASP A 142 -0.42 3.87 -16.16
CA ASP A 142 -0.11 2.44 -16.11
C ASP A 142 -1.28 1.57 -15.62
N ALA A 143 -1.98 2.04 -14.58
CA ALA A 143 -3.19 1.38 -14.09
C ALA A 143 -4.28 1.36 -15.16
N CYS A 144 -4.54 2.48 -15.83
CA CYS A 144 -5.53 2.59 -16.91
C CYS A 144 -5.18 1.68 -18.08
N ARG A 145 -3.91 1.66 -18.52
CA ARG A 145 -3.43 0.74 -19.56
C ARG A 145 -3.62 -0.74 -19.17
N THR A 146 -3.30 -1.09 -17.93
CA THR A 146 -3.44 -2.45 -17.41
C THR A 146 -4.91 -2.87 -17.35
N THR A 147 -5.78 -2.00 -16.83
CA THR A 147 -7.23 -2.23 -16.80
C THR A 147 -7.78 -2.38 -18.21
N PHE A 148 -7.39 -1.52 -19.15
CA PHE A 148 -7.81 -1.62 -20.53
C PHE A 148 -7.41 -2.96 -21.15
N ARG A 149 -6.16 -3.39 -20.98
CA ARG A 149 -5.69 -4.69 -21.48
C ARG A 149 -6.47 -5.87 -20.88
N ALA A 150 -6.77 -5.80 -19.58
CA ALA A 150 -7.56 -6.83 -18.90
C ALA A 150 -9.03 -6.86 -19.37
N CYS A 151 -9.62 -5.70 -19.65
CA CYS A 151 -11.00 -5.59 -20.12
C CYS A 151 -11.15 -5.87 -21.61
N SER A 152 -10.13 -5.56 -22.43
CA SER A 152 -10.18 -5.64 -23.89
C SER A 152 -10.76 -6.95 -24.46
N PRO A 153 -10.44 -8.16 -23.93
CA PRO A 153 -11.04 -9.41 -24.40
C PRO A 153 -12.56 -9.51 -24.21
N TYR A 154 -13.10 -8.83 -23.19
CA TYR A 154 -14.54 -8.83 -22.88
C TYR A 154 -15.30 -7.75 -23.65
N LEU A 155 -14.56 -6.75 -24.14
CA LEU A 155 -15.14 -5.72 -24.97
C LEU A 155 -15.25 -6.26 -26.41
N LYS A 156 -16.39 -6.90 -26.73
CA LYS A 156 -16.65 -7.45 -28.06
C LYS A 156 -16.39 -6.36 -29.12
N PRO A 157 -15.47 -6.54 -30.07
CA PRO A 157 -15.45 -5.72 -31.26
C PRO A 157 -16.79 -5.92 -31.96
N ARG A 158 -17.52 -4.84 -32.23
CA ARG A 158 -18.68 -4.91 -33.11
C ARG A 158 -18.15 -5.32 -34.49
N LYS A 159 -18.39 -6.58 -34.90
CA LYS A 159 -18.00 -7.13 -36.21
C LYS A 159 -18.36 -6.15 -37.33
N GLU A 160 -17.48 -6.05 -38.32
CA GLU A 160 -17.58 -5.16 -39.48
C GLU A 160 -19.01 -4.96 -40.00
N TYR A 161 -19.39 -3.71 -40.24
CA TYR A 161 -20.26 -3.35 -41.35
C TYR A 161 -19.80 -2.00 -41.92
N SER A 162 -19.24 -2.10 -43.14
CA SER A 162 -19.23 -1.12 -44.23
C SER A 162 -19.01 0.35 -43.88
N PHE A 163 -17.91 0.89 -44.42
CA PHE A 163 -17.72 2.31 -44.70
C PHE A 163 -19.00 2.95 -45.27
N GLN A 164 -19.72 3.72 -44.47
CA GLN A 164 -20.43 4.91 -44.91
C GLN A 164 -20.35 5.94 -43.78
N SER A 165 -19.52 6.96 -44.04
CA SER A 165 -19.73 8.38 -43.72
C SER A 165 -20.72 8.69 -42.59
N GLU A 166 -20.25 8.66 -41.35
CA GLU A 166 -20.85 9.37 -40.21
C GLU A 166 -19.69 10.10 -39.51
N GLU A 167 -19.21 11.17 -40.16
CA GLU A 167 -18.14 12.03 -39.66
C GLU A 167 -18.70 13.20 -38.81
N ASP A 168 -20.03 13.39 -38.79
CA ASP A 168 -20.68 14.64 -38.36
C ASP A 168 -21.30 14.64 -36.95
N GLN A 169 -21.08 13.61 -36.12
CA GLN A 169 -21.52 13.62 -34.71
C GLN A 169 -20.40 13.36 -33.70
N ARG A 170 -19.14 13.47 -34.11
CA ARG A 170 -18.01 13.17 -33.24
C ARG A 170 -17.72 14.34 -32.31
N ASN A 171 -17.40 14.07 -31.04
CA ASN A 171 -16.90 15.09 -30.13
C ASN A 171 -15.37 15.23 -30.31
N PRO A 172 -14.88 16.25 -31.06
CA PRO A 172 -13.47 16.36 -31.40
C PRO A 172 -12.59 16.63 -30.16
N LYS A 173 -13.17 17.18 -29.09
CA LYS A 173 -12.45 17.42 -27.83
C LYS A 173 -12.16 16.11 -27.10
N LEU A 174 -13.16 15.22 -27.00
CA LEU A 174 -13.00 13.90 -26.38
C LEU A 174 -12.00 13.03 -27.15
N CYS A 175 -12.07 13.03 -28.48
CA CYS A 175 -11.12 12.28 -29.31
C CYS A 175 -9.68 12.75 -29.11
N ARG A 176 -9.44 14.07 -29.06
CA ARG A 176 -8.11 14.63 -28.75
C ARG A 176 -7.63 14.30 -27.33
N GLN A 177 -8.52 14.31 -26.34
CA GLN A 177 -8.13 13.98 -24.96
C GLN A 177 -7.75 12.50 -24.83
N LEU A 178 -8.51 11.61 -25.47
CA LEU A 178 -8.26 10.18 -25.44
C LEU A 178 -7.04 9.79 -26.30
N SER A 179 -6.76 10.47 -27.40
CA SER A 179 -5.54 10.24 -28.19
C SER A 179 -4.27 10.56 -27.39
N HIS A 180 -4.34 11.57 -26.51
CA HIS A 180 -3.21 11.96 -25.66
C HIS A 180 -3.00 11.05 -24.46
N CYS A 181 -4.06 10.44 -23.91
CA CYS A 181 -3.97 9.60 -22.73
C CYS A 181 -3.81 8.11 -23.07
N HIS A 182 -4.60 7.58 -24.01
CA HIS A 182 -4.66 6.15 -24.33
C HIS A 182 -5.15 5.92 -25.79
N PRO A 183 -4.24 5.84 -26.78
CA PRO A 183 -4.63 5.63 -28.18
C PRO A 183 -5.41 4.32 -28.38
N GLU A 184 -5.21 3.31 -27.55
CA GLU A 184 -5.93 2.03 -27.62
C GLU A 184 -7.38 2.15 -27.09
N LEU A 185 -7.62 2.99 -26.08
CA LEU A 185 -8.99 3.31 -25.63
C LEU A 185 -9.73 4.10 -26.70
N LEU A 186 -9.04 5.03 -27.36
CA LEU A 186 -9.60 5.76 -28.49
C LEU A 186 -9.98 4.80 -29.63
N GLN A 187 -9.09 3.87 -29.98
CA GLN A 187 -9.38 2.84 -30.98
C GLN A 187 -10.56 1.94 -30.57
N PHE A 188 -10.67 1.60 -29.28
CA PHE A 188 -11.80 0.86 -28.74
C PHE A 188 -13.12 1.63 -28.88
N PHE A 189 -13.15 2.92 -28.49
CA PHE A 189 -14.33 3.75 -28.61
C PHE A 189 -14.75 3.94 -30.08
N TYR A 190 -13.79 4.13 -30.99
CA TYR A 190 -14.05 4.16 -32.43
C TYR A 190 -14.61 2.84 -32.95
N ALA A 191 -14.01 1.70 -32.58
CA ALA A 191 -14.47 0.38 -33.00
C ALA A 191 -15.90 0.06 -32.52
N ASN A 192 -16.39 0.76 -31.49
CA ASN A 192 -17.71 0.53 -30.89
C ASN A 192 -18.72 1.65 -31.16
N LYS A 193 -18.37 2.67 -31.97
CA LYS A 193 -19.22 3.85 -32.24
C LYS A 193 -19.70 4.56 -30.96
N ILE A 194 -18.84 4.63 -29.95
CA ILE A 194 -19.14 5.34 -28.68
C ILE A 194 -18.80 6.85 -28.80
N LEU A 195 -17.90 7.19 -29.73
CA LEU A 195 -17.48 8.54 -30.11
C LEU A 195 -17.70 8.74 -31.61
#